data_AF-A0A0C9V082-F1
#
_entry.id   AF-A0A0C9V082-F1
#
_cell.length_a   1.000
_cell.length_b   1.000
_cell.length_c   1.000
_cell.angle_alpha   90.00
_cell.angle_beta   90.00
_cell.angle_gamma   90.00
#
_symmetry.space_group_name_H-M   'P 1'
#
loop_
_entity.id
_entity.type
_entity.pdbx_description
1 polymer ?
#
loop_
_entity_poly.entity_id
_entity_poly.type
_entity_poly.pdbx_seq_one_letter_code
_entity_poly.pdbx_strand_id
1 'polypeptide(L)'
;MVDNTRHFLHSTCPDFASAEYAAARQVFLSAEVTDAEAVSILQRAWTANNLIDRARQQRQAAEAAATAAAEAAIEAQRETDEQALQEAKEMADAEDLLQEDKKKNRTKYAVIPMRDPPTVRAEIISPYAQRKLERGFYVELSYFTKEGLQAARKTAGHAEDEAMLPIVDPVSGSTSWVPAAAKRESFSFKDNEDLSWEDFTIAAPRMLLAFQHAKWPESRIKMFSEFWGNILRHRFRLSDDPLDIKTLLVYQAEQRRDWHHAIFAPNGAWNLGVISEDLLKKTSDLVYRAARERVDKELRAQVSV
;
A
#
# COMPACT_ATOMS: atom_id res chain seq x y z
N MET A 1 33.88 -54.41 29.39
CA MET A 1 32.58 -55.09 29.31
C MET A 1 32.63 -55.95 28.08
N VAL A 2 32.51 -57.26 28.27
CA VAL A 2 32.89 -58.29 27.29
C VAL A 2 31.93 -58.25 26.12
N ASP A 3 32.48 -57.91 24.96
CA ASP A 3 31.82 -57.89 23.66
C ASP A 3 31.51 -59.35 23.28
N ASN A 4 30.28 -59.77 23.53
CA ASN A 4 29.82 -61.13 23.28
C ASN A 4 29.30 -61.20 21.83
N THR A 5 30.20 -61.00 20.89
CA THR A 5 29.95 -61.14 19.46
C THR A 5 29.79 -62.64 19.18
N ARG A 6 28.55 -63.14 19.36
CA ARG A 6 28.14 -64.47 18.90
C ARG A 6 28.26 -64.48 17.37
N HIS A 7 29.41 -64.93 16.89
CA HIS A 7 29.57 -65.37 15.52
C HIS A 7 28.59 -66.53 15.29
N PHE A 8 27.50 -66.23 14.58
CA PHE A 8 26.53 -67.20 14.12
C PHE A 8 27.15 -68.06 13.02
N LEU A 9 27.93 -69.05 13.43
CA LEU A 9 28.23 -70.18 12.58
C LEU A 9 26.94 -70.96 12.42
N HIS A 10 26.55 -71.23 11.17
CA HIS A 10 25.58 -72.27 10.82
C HIS A 10 25.96 -73.54 11.58
N SER A 11 25.37 -73.71 12.77
CA SER A 11 25.77 -74.78 13.67
C SER A 11 25.30 -76.06 13.03
N THR A 12 26.27 -76.82 12.51
CA THR A 12 26.13 -78.19 12.04
C THR A 12 26.08 -79.10 13.27
N CYS A 13 25.35 -80.22 13.16
CA CYS A 13 25.25 -81.16 14.27
C CYS A 13 26.66 -81.61 14.66
N PRO A 14 27.06 -81.46 15.94
CA PRO A 14 28.32 -82.00 16.41
C PRO A 14 28.39 -83.50 16.12
N ASP A 15 29.59 -83.97 15.79
CA ASP A 15 29.83 -85.39 15.61
C ASP A 15 29.86 -86.09 16.97
N PHE A 16 28.70 -86.53 17.44
CA PHE A 16 28.56 -87.25 18.71
C PHE A 16 29.19 -88.64 18.71
N ALA A 17 29.68 -89.15 17.57
CA ALA A 17 30.45 -90.39 17.51
C ALA A 17 31.94 -90.19 17.85
N SER A 18 32.42 -88.93 17.89
CA SER A 18 33.82 -88.64 18.21
C SER A 18 34.19 -89.02 19.66
N ALA A 19 35.49 -89.18 19.92
CA ALA A 19 36.00 -89.50 21.25
C ALA A 19 35.70 -88.41 22.30
N GLU A 20 35.51 -87.16 21.88
CA GLU A 20 35.24 -86.01 22.77
C GLU A 20 33.89 -86.13 23.49
N TYR A 21 32.93 -86.83 22.89
CA TYR A 21 31.60 -87.04 23.46
C TYR A 21 31.44 -88.39 24.17
N ALA A 22 32.50 -89.18 24.32
CA ALA A 22 32.44 -90.51 24.93
C ALA A 22 31.87 -90.48 26.37
N ALA A 23 32.24 -89.48 27.17
CA ALA A 23 31.70 -89.28 28.51
C ALA A 23 30.20 -88.92 28.51
N ALA A 24 29.74 -88.15 27.53
CA ALA A 24 28.33 -87.79 27.38
C ALA A 24 27.47 -88.98 26.92
N ARG A 25 28.03 -89.88 26.08
CA ARG A 25 27.36 -91.12 25.66
C ARG A 25 27.21 -92.13 26.79
N GLN A 26 28.23 -92.27 27.65
CA GLN A 26 28.21 -93.21 28.78
C GLN A 26 27.02 -93.02 29.73
N VAL A 27 26.51 -91.79 29.88
CA VAL A 27 25.37 -91.46 30.73
C VAL A 27 24.06 -92.13 30.26
N PHE A 28 23.96 -92.46 28.97
CA PHE A 28 22.77 -93.06 28.37
C PHE A 28 22.88 -94.58 28.17
N LEU A 29 24.06 -95.17 28.42
CA LEU A 29 24.26 -96.61 28.28
C LEU A 29 23.56 -97.36 29.40
N SER A 30 22.77 -98.38 29.03
CA SER A 30 22.11 -99.29 29.96
C SER A 30 22.01 -100.67 29.33
N ALA A 31 21.49 -101.66 30.06
CA ALA A 31 21.30 -103.01 29.51
C ALA A 31 20.40 -103.04 28.24
N GLU A 32 19.65 -101.96 27.98
CA GLU A 32 18.69 -101.86 26.87
C GLU A 32 19.06 -100.78 25.82
N VAL A 33 20.14 -100.00 26.03
CA VAL A 33 20.53 -98.90 25.12
C VAL A 33 22.00 -99.02 24.73
N THR A 34 22.25 -99.21 23.44
CA THR A 34 23.57 -99.36 22.82
C THR A 34 24.26 -98.01 22.55
N ASP A 35 25.58 -98.01 22.35
CA ASP A 35 26.36 -96.79 22.06
C ASP A 35 25.88 -96.08 20.79
N ALA A 36 25.44 -96.82 19.77
CA ALA A 36 24.84 -96.27 18.56
C ALA A 36 23.48 -95.59 18.84
N GLU A 37 22.68 -96.14 19.74
CA GLU A 37 21.42 -95.53 20.17
C GLU A 37 21.66 -94.29 21.04
N ALA A 38 22.70 -94.28 21.88
CA ALA A 38 23.12 -93.09 22.62
C ALA A 38 23.55 -91.94 21.70
N VAL A 39 24.29 -92.22 20.62
CA VAL A 39 24.60 -91.22 19.55
C VAL A 39 23.32 -90.69 18.92
N SER A 40 22.38 -91.56 18.56
CA SER A 40 21.11 -91.17 17.93
C SER A 40 20.24 -90.29 18.86
N ILE A 41 20.19 -90.62 20.15
CA ILE A 41 19.47 -89.84 21.17
C ILE A 41 20.07 -88.43 21.28
N LEU A 42 21.40 -88.31 21.34
CA LEU A 42 22.09 -87.02 21.40
C LEU A 42 21.89 -86.18 20.14
N GLN A 43 21.96 -86.79 18.96
CA GLN A 43 21.68 -86.11 17.68
C GLN A 43 20.23 -85.60 17.61
N ARG A 44 19.25 -86.41 18.04
CA ARG A 44 17.84 -86.03 18.08
C ARG A 44 17.58 -84.91 19.09
N ALA A 45 18.17 -84.99 20.27
CA ALA A 45 18.06 -83.97 21.31
C ALA A 45 18.69 -82.64 20.84
N TRP A 46 19.86 -82.68 20.22
CA TRP A 46 20.51 -81.50 19.66
C TRP A 46 19.69 -80.89 18.52
N THR A 47 19.14 -81.70 17.62
CA THR A 47 18.30 -81.23 16.51
C THR A 47 17.03 -80.56 17.01
N ALA A 48 16.37 -81.16 18.01
CA ALA A 48 15.19 -80.57 18.64
C ALA A 48 15.51 -79.24 19.33
N ASN A 49 16.61 -79.16 20.09
CA ASN A 49 17.04 -77.92 20.74
C ASN A 49 17.46 -76.84 19.74
N ASN A 50 18.18 -77.19 18.67
CA ASN A 50 18.57 -76.25 17.63
C ASN A 50 17.35 -75.69 16.87
N LEU A 51 16.32 -76.51 16.62
CA LEU A 51 15.05 -76.05 16.06
C LEU A 51 14.35 -75.05 16.99
N ILE A 52 14.30 -75.33 18.30
CA ILE A 52 13.73 -74.43 19.31
C ILE A 52 14.51 -73.11 19.38
N ASP A 53 15.84 -73.16 19.38
CA ASP A 53 16.69 -71.98 19.45
C ASP A 53 16.59 -71.12 18.19
N ARG A 54 16.56 -71.73 17.00
CA ARG A 54 16.30 -71.02 15.73
C ARG A 54 14.92 -70.36 15.71
N ALA A 55 13.89 -71.05 16.18
CA ALA A 55 12.54 -70.48 16.29
C ALA A 55 12.51 -69.31 17.29
N ARG A 56 13.22 -69.41 18.42
CA ARG A 56 13.35 -68.32 19.40
C ARG A 56 14.08 -67.11 18.80
N GLN A 57 15.18 -67.34 18.09
CA GLN A 57 15.93 -66.28 17.41
C GLN A 57 15.11 -65.61 16.30
N GLN A 58 14.38 -66.40 15.50
CA GLN A 58 13.46 -65.86 14.49
C GLN A 58 12.36 -65.01 15.12
N ARG A 59 11.77 -65.46 16.24
CA ARG A 59 10.77 -64.66 16.98
C ARG A 59 11.37 -63.35 17.50
N GLN A 60 12.55 -63.39 18.11
CA GLN A 60 13.23 -62.19 18.60
C GLN A 60 13.61 -61.22 17.47
N ALA A 61 14.10 -61.75 16.34
CA ALA A 61 14.40 -60.93 15.17
C ALA A 61 13.14 -60.31 14.55
N ALA A 62 12.04 -61.05 14.50
CA ALA A 62 10.75 -60.54 14.03
C ALA A 62 10.17 -59.46 14.97
N GLU A 63 10.25 -59.67 16.29
CA GLU A 63 9.83 -58.68 17.28
C GLU A 63 10.68 -57.41 17.19
N ALA A 64 12.01 -57.53 17.11
CA ALA A 64 12.91 -56.39 16.95
C ALA A 64 12.69 -55.63 15.62
N ALA A 65 12.42 -56.36 14.53
CA ALA A 65 12.07 -55.75 13.25
C ALA A 65 10.72 -55.02 13.31
N ALA A 66 9.73 -55.59 14.01
CA ALA A 66 8.42 -54.96 14.18
C ALA A 66 8.50 -53.69 15.03
N THR A 67 9.29 -53.67 16.11
CA THR A 67 9.49 -52.47 16.92
C THR A 67 10.23 -51.38 16.13
N ALA A 68 11.29 -51.75 15.41
CA ALA A 68 12.02 -50.79 14.56
C ALA A 68 11.14 -50.21 13.45
N ALA A 69 10.28 -51.04 12.83
CA ALA A 69 9.33 -50.57 11.82
C ALA A 69 8.26 -49.63 12.42
N ALA A 70 7.77 -49.92 13.63
CA ALA A 70 6.82 -49.04 14.33
C ALA A 70 7.46 -47.69 14.71
N GLU A 71 8.70 -47.69 15.21
CA GLU A 71 9.45 -46.48 15.53
C GLU A 71 9.71 -45.63 14.28
N ALA A 72 10.15 -46.26 13.17
CA ALA A 72 10.35 -45.58 11.90
C ALA A 72 9.06 -44.97 11.33
N ALA A 73 7.91 -45.65 11.50
CA ALA A 73 6.62 -45.12 11.08
C ALA A 73 6.18 -43.91 11.91
N ILE A 74 6.45 -43.91 13.23
CA ILE A 74 6.18 -42.77 14.10
C ILE A 74 7.05 -41.57 13.72
N GLU A 75 8.33 -41.80 13.45
CA GLU A 75 9.25 -40.72 13.09
C GLU A 75 8.91 -40.14 11.71
N ALA A 76 8.61 -40.99 10.72
CA ALA A 76 8.14 -40.55 9.42
C ALA A 76 6.85 -39.70 9.53
N GLN A 77 5.92 -40.07 10.42
CA GLN A 77 4.71 -39.27 10.65
C GLN A 77 5.03 -37.91 11.29
N ARG A 78 5.97 -37.85 12.23
CA ARG A 78 6.42 -36.59 12.83
C ARG A 78 7.04 -35.67 11.79
N GLU A 79 7.90 -36.20 10.93
CA GLU A 79 8.51 -35.43 9.85
C GLU A 79 7.44 -34.86 8.90
N THR A 80 6.42 -35.65 8.54
CA THR A 80 5.33 -35.13 7.69
C THR A 80 4.48 -34.07 8.39
N ASP A 81 4.21 -34.24 9.69
CA ASP A 81 3.43 -33.29 10.47
C ASP A 81 4.20 -31.96 10.66
N GLU A 82 5.52 -32.04 10.87
CA GLU A 82 6.40 -30.88 10.96
C GLU A 82 6.51 -30.14 9.62
N GLN A 83 6.64 -30.86 8.51
CA GLN A 83 6.61 -30.27 7.17
C GLN A 83 5.28 -29.58 6.89
N ALA A 84 4.15 -30.23 7.18
CA ALA A 84 2.83 -29.65 6.99
C ALA A 84 2.63 -28.40 7.85
N LEU A 85 3.14 -28.39 9.09
CA LEU A 85 3.09 -27.22 9.97
C LEU A 85 3.95 -26.07 9.43
N GLN A 86 5.13 -26.38 8.87
CA GLN A 86 6.01 -25.38 8.28
C GLN A 86 5.40 -24.77 7.01
N GLU A 87 4.86 -25.58 6.11
CA GLU A 87 4.14 -25.12 4.92
C GLU A 87 2.92 -24.25 5.28
N ALA A 88 2.16 -24.65 6.31
CA ALA A 88 1.02 -23.87 6.79
C ALA A 88 1.44 -22.50 7.36
N LYS A 89 2.58 -22.44 8.07
CA LYS A 89 3.14 -21.17 8.55
C LYS A 89 3.62 -20.29 7.40
N GLU A 90 4.34 -20.85 6.43
CA GLU A 90 4.80 -20.10 5.26
C GLU A 90 3.64 -19.52 4.44
N MET A 91 2.57 -20.29 4.28
CA MET A 91 1.33 -19.83 3.64
C MET A 91 0.65 -18.71 4.43
N ALA A 92 0.60 -18.82 5.76
CA ALA A 92 0.04 -17.78 6.63
C ALA A 92 0.88 -16.50 6.57
N ASP A 93 2.22 -16.61 6.67
CA ASP A 93 3.15 -15.50 6.57
C ASP A 93 3.06 -14.82 5.20
N ALA A 94 2.92 -15.59 4.11
CA ALA A 94 2.73 -15.06 2.76
C ALA A 94 1.40 -14.30 2.61
N GLU A 95 0.31 -14.81 3.17
CA GLU A 95 -0.98 -14.10 3.18
C GLU A 95 -0.90 -12.82 4.01
N ASP A 96 -0.26 -12.86 5.18
CA ASP A 96 -0.06 -11.67 6.03
C ASP A 96 0.77 -10.60 5.31
N LEU A 97 1.84 -10.98 4.61
CA LEU A 97 2.64 -10.08 3.78
C LEU A 97 1.80 -9.45 2.67
N LEU A 98 0.94 -10.24 2.03
CA LEU A 98 0.07 -9.78 0.95
C LEU A 98 -1.02 -8.83 1.48
N GLN A 99 -1.58 -9.11 2.65
CA GLN A 99 -2.54 -8.22 3.32
C GLN A 99 -1.89 -6.91 3.76
N GLU A 100 -0.66 -6.94 4.29
CA GLU A 100 0.11 -5.74 4.59
C GLU A 100 0.44 -4.94 3.31
N ASP A 101 0.80 -5.60 2.20
CA ASP A 101 1.00 -4.92 0.91
C ASP A 101 -0.30 -4.29 0.40
N LYS A 102 -1.44 -4.98 0.50
CA LYS A 102 -2.77 -4.43 0.17
C LYS A 102 -3.12 -3.22 1.03
N LYS A 103 -2.78 -3.23 2.33
CA LYS A 103 -3.04 -2.12 3.25
C LYS A 103 -2.18 -0.89 2.94
N LYS A 104 -0.89 -1.09 2.61
CA LYS A 104 0.05 -0.01 2.28
C LYS A 104 -0.20 0.54 0.87
N ASN A 105 -0.44 -0.35 -0.09
CA ASN A 105 -0.58 -0.04 -1.51
C ASN A 105 -2.03 -0.13 -1.99
N ARG A 106 -2.98 0.45 -1.22
CA ARG A 106 -4.43 0.38 -1.53
C ARG A 106 -4.77 0.73 -2.97
N THR A 107 -4.10 1.74 -3.55
CA THR A 107 -4.32 2.19 -4.93
C THR A 107 -3.92 1.13 -5.97
N LYS A 108 -2.83 0.38 -5.72
CA LYS A 108 -2.35 -0.73 -6.60
C LYS A 108 -3.38 -1.86 -6.66
N TYR A 109 -4.10 -2.09 -5.57
CA TYR A 109 -5.10 -3.16 -5.41
C TYR A 109 -6.54 -2.67 -5.52
N ALA A 110 -6.77 -1.43 -5.94
CA ALA A 110 -8.11 -0.89 -6.12
C ALA A 110 -8.85 -1.68 -7.21
N VAL A 111 -10.10 -2.06 -6.95
CA VAL A 111 -10.94 -2.76 -7.93
C VAL A 111 -11.22 -1.81 -9.09
N ILE A 112 -10.70 -2.15 -10.28
CA ILE A 112 -10.95 -1.41 -11.51
C ILE A 112 -12.18 -2.01 -12.17
N PRO A 113 -13.32 -1.30 -12.24
CA PRO A 113 -14.47 -1.79 -12.99
C PRO A 113 -14.12 -1.82 -14.48
N MET A 114 -14.40 -2.92 -15.16
CA MET A 114 -14.18 -3.09 -16.61
C MET A 114 -15.16 -2.21 -17.40
N ARG A 115 -14.84 -0.92 -17.49
CA ARG A 115 -15.57 0.10 -18.25
C ARG A 115 -14.73 0.54 -19.44
N ASP A 116 -15.41 0.95 -20.51
CA ASP A 116 -14.74 1.54 -21.66
C ASP A 116 -13.92 2.77 -21.23
N PRO A 117 -12.78 3.04 -21.90
CA PRO A 117 -11.96 4.20 -21.60
C PRO A 117 -12.76 5.50 -21.79
N PRO A 118 -12.49 6.56 -21.00
CA PRO A 118 -13.14 7.85 -21.19
C PRO A 118 -12.93 8.40 -22.60
N THR A 119 -14.00 8.92 -23.20
CA THR A 119 -13.94 9.59 -24.52
C THR A 119 -13.40 11.01 -24.45
N VAL A 120 -13.36 11.59 -23.24
CA VAL A 120 -12.86 12.94 -22.97
C VAL A 120 -11.61 12.84 -22.11
N ARG A 121 -10.61 13.67 -22.43
CA ARG A 121 -9.38 13.75 -21.64
C ARG A 121 -9.70 14.26 -20.23
N ALA A 122 -9.16 13.59 -19.22
CA ALA A 122 -9.29 14.03 -17.83
C ALA A 122 -8.62 15.41 -17.63
N GLU A 123 -9.33 16.33 -16.99
CA GLU A 123 -8.77 17.60 -16.53
C GLU A 123 -7.99 17.34 -15.23
N ILE A 124 -6.66 17.50 -15.29
CA ILE A 124 -5.78 17.32 -14.13
C ILE A 124 -5.57 18.69 -13.49
N ILE A 125 -6.08 18.86 -12.27
CA ILE A 125 -5.79 20.04 -11.43
C ILE A 125 -4.47 19.84 -10.69
N SER A 126 -3.81 20.94 -10.32
CA SER A 126 -2.57 20.87 -9.54
C SER A 126 -2.80 20.15 -8.20
N PRO A 127 -1.92 19.23 -7.77
CA PRO A 127 -2.02 18.58 -6.45
C PRO A 127 -2.09 19.58 -5.29
N TYR A 128 -1.39 20.71 -5.41
CA TYR A 128 -1.45 21.80 -4.45
C TYR A 128 -2.86 22.39 -4.31
N ALA A 129 -3.49 22.71 -5.45
CA ALA A 129 -4.85 23.24 -5.50
C ALA A 129 -5.85 22.22 -4.97
N GLN A 130 -5.70 20.95 -5.35
CA GLN A 130 -6.55 19.86 -4.87
C GLN A 130 -6.51 19.74 -3.34
N ARG A 131 -5.32 19.69 -2.72
CA ARG A 131 -5.19 19.58 -1.26
C ARG A 131 -5.75 20.76 -0.50
N LYS A 132 -5.52 21.97 -1.00
CA LYS A 132 -6.10 23.16 -0.40
C LYS A 132 -7.62 23.13 -0.46
N LEU A 133 -8.19 22.71 -1.59
CA LEU A 133 -9.63 22.53 -1.72
C LEU A 133 -10.17 21.48 -0.75
N GLU A 134 -9.54 20.30 -0.65
CA GLU A 134 -9.94 19.24 0.28
C GLU A 134 -9.94 19.71 1.75
N ARG A 135 -9.06 20.68 2.10
CA ARG A 135 -9.00 21.30 3.44
C ARG A 135 -9.92 22.50 3.62
N GLY A 136 -10.65 22.91 2.58
CA GLY A 136 -11.50 24.10 2.65
C GLY A 136 -10.75 25.43 2.61
N PHE A 137 -9.48 25.43 2.18
CA PHE A 137 -8.65 26.64 2.11
C PHE A 137 -8.86 27.40 0.79
N TYR A 138 -8.50 28.69 0.84
CA TYR A 138 -8.51 29.54 -0.34
C TYR A 138 -7.54 29.04 -1.42
N VAL A 139 -8.06 28.90 -2.64
CA VAL A 139 -7.31 28.53 -3.85
C VAL A 139 -7.61 29.52 -4.96
N GLU A 140 -6.56 30.00 -5.62
CA GLU A 140 -6.66 30.96 -6.71
C GLU A 140 -7.27 30.35 -7.98
N LEU A 141 -8.02 31.15 -8.74
CA LEU A 141 -8.68 30.74 -9.98
C LEU A 141 -7.68 30.42 -11.09
N SER A 142 -6.48 30.97 -11.03
CA SER A 142 -5.39 30.71 -11.97
C SER A 142 -5.05 29.22 -12.10
N TYR A 143 -5.27 28.40 -11.07
CA TYR A 143 -5.10 26.94 -11.13
C TYR A 143 -6.14 26.24 -12.03
N PHE A 144 -7.27 26.88 -12.31
CA PHE A 144 -8.38 26.33 -13.08
C PHE A 144 -8.48 26.93 -14.50
N THR A 145 -7.57 27.84 -14.86
CA THR A 145 -7.46 28.36 -16.23
C THR A 145 -6.88 27.30 -17.16
N LYS A 146 -6.96 27.53 -18.48
CA LYS A 146 -6.31 26.67 -19.48
C LYS A 146 -4.80 26.53 -19.20
N GLU A 147 -4.15 27.65 -18.85
CA GLU A 147 -2.72 27.73 -18.55
C GLU A 147 -2.37 26.93 -17.29
N GLY A 148 -3.14 27.10 -16.20
CA GLY A 148 -2.94 26.38 -14.94
C GLY A 148 -3.10 24.87 -15.09
N LEU A 149 -4.13 24.40 -15.80
CA LEU A 149 -4.34 22.97 -16.06
C LEU A 149 -3.23 22.37 -16.95
N GLN A 150 -2.72 23.13 -17.93
CA GLN A 150 -1.59 22.69 -18.74
C GLN A 150 -0.30 22.58 -17.92
N ALA A 151 -0.07 23.53 -17.00
CA ALA A 151 1.07 23.47 -16.08
C ALA A 151 0.97 22.25 -15.15
N ALA A 152 -0.17 22.06 -14.49
CA ALA A 152 -0.45 20.91 -13.64
C ALA A 152 -0.27 19.57 -14.39
N ARG A 153 -0.68 19.51 -15.65
CA ARG A 153 -0.50 18.31 -16.47
C ARG A 153 0.95 18.02 -16.81
N LYS A 154 1.78 19.04 -17.01
CA LYS A 154 3.23 18.86 -17.26
C LYS A 154 3.96 18.37 -16.01
N THR A 155 3.48 18.73 -14.82
CA THR A 155 4.04 18.29 -13.55
C THR A 155 3.45 16.96 -13.06
N ALA A 156 2.27 16.58 -13.55
CA ALA A 156 1.62 15.31 -13.23
C ALA A 156 2.51 14.10 -13.60
N GLY A 157 2.99 13.39 -12.58
CA GLY A 157 3.85 12.21 -12.71
C GLY A 157 5.34 12.43 -12.34
N HIS A 158 5.78 13.67 -12.16
CA HIS A 158 7.17 13.98 -11.76
C HIS A 158 7.36 14.26 -10.26
N ALA A 159 6.27 14.43 -9.51
CA ALA A 159 6.33 14.63 -8.07
C ALA A 159 6.05 13.32 -7.35
N GLU A 160 7.09 12.67 -6.81
CA GLU A 160 6.88 11.81 -5.65
C GLU A 160 6.35 12.70 -4.52
N ASP A 161 5.17 12.37 -4.02
CA ASP A 161 4.43 13.22 -3.07
C ASP A 161 5.22 13.54 -1.80
N GLU A 162 6.10 12.62 -1.40
CA GLU A 162 6.95 12.72 -0.21
C GLU A 162 8.35 13.30 -0.48
N ALA A 163 8.70 13.61 -1.73
CA ALA A 163 10.00 14.21 -2.02
C ALA A 163 10.08 15.61 -1.38
N MET A 164 11.07 15.84 -0.53
CA MET A 164 11.29 17.15 0.07
C MET A 164 12.06 18.03 -0.92
N LEU A 165 11.48 19.17 -1.29
CA LEU A 165 12.09 20.16 -2.16
C LEU A 165 12.62 21.33 -1.33
N PRO A 166 13.85 21.79 -1.59
CA PRO A 166 14.37 23.00 -0.98
C PRO A 166 13.67 24.23 -1.56
N ILE A 167 13.21 25.12 -0.68
CA ILE A 167 12.78 26.49 -0.98
C ILE A 167 13.78 27.42 -0.32
N VAL A 168 14.46 28.22 -1.15
CA VAL A 168 15.37 29.26 -0.69
C VAL A 168 14.58 30.56 -0.56
N ASP A 169 14.59 31.14 0.63
CA ASP A 169 14.07 32.49 0.85
C ASP A 169 14.98 33.49 0.13
N PRO A 170 14.46 34.27 -0.84
CA PRO A 170 15.25 35.21 -1.62
C PRO A 170 15.79 36.39 -0.80
N VAL A 171 15.26 36.66 0.39
CA VAL A 171 15.66 37.77 1.26
C VAL A 171 16.68 37.32 2.31
N SER A 172 16.41 36.20 2.98
CA SER A 172 17.29 35.69 4.05
C SER A 172 18.35 34.70 3.57
N GLY A 173 18.21 34.16 2.36
CA GLY A 173 19.07 33.10 1.83
C GLY A 173 18.90 31.75 2.55
N SER A 174 17.93 31.65 3.48
CA SER A 174 17.69 30.42 4.25
C SER A 174 16.96 29.38 3.40
N THR A 175 17.40 28.13 3.52
CA THR A 175 16.78 27.00 2.82
C THR A 175 15.82 26.28 3.76
N SER A 176 14.54 26.27 3.41
CA SER A 176 13.51 25.46 4.06
C SER A 176 13.16 24.26 3.19
N TRP A 177 12.79 23.13 3.79
CA TRP A 177 12.38 21.94 3.06
C TRP A 177 10.86 21.81 3.15
N VAL A 178 10.19 21.71 2.00
CA VAL A 178 8.75 21.42 1.95
C VAL A 178 8.48 20.19 1.11
N PRO A 179 7.41 19.43 1.41
CA PRO A 179 6.97 18.35 0.52
C PRO A 179 6.73 18.90 -0.89
N ALA A 180 7.09 18.12 -1.92
CA ALA A 180 7.03 18.53 -3.32
C ALA A 180 5.63 19.03 -3.70
N ALA A 181 4.61 18.39 -3.16
CA ALA A 181 3.23 18.75 -3.41
C ALA A 181 2.71 19.96 -2.61
N ALA A 182 3.49 20.48 -1.66
CA ALA A 182 3.24 21.79 -1.03
C ALA A 182 3.85 22.94 -1.83
N LYS A 183 4.75 22.66 -2.78
CA LYS A 183 5.39 23.67 -3.62
C LYS A 183 4.39 24.19 -4.65
N ARG A 184 4.26 25.52 -4.73
CA ARG A 184 3.54 26.16 -5.85
C ARG A 184 4.30 25.91 -7.15
N GLU A 185 3.58 25.48 -8.18
CA GLU A 185 4.13 25.36 -9.53
C GLU A 185 4.55 26.72 -10.07
N SER A 186 5.75 26.82 -10.62
CA SER A 186 6.28 28.02 -11.26
C SER A 186 5.74 28.13 -12.69
N PHE A 187 4.46 28.45 -12.85
CA PHE A 187 3.93 28.99 -14.10
C PHE A 187 3.62 30.47 -13.92
N SER A 188 3.34 31.19 -15.02
CA SER A 188 2.97 32.62 -14.98
C SER A 188 1.67 32.80 -14.21
N PHE A 189 1.80 32.90 -12.90
CA PHE A 189 0.69 32.97 -11.97
C PHE A 189 0.10 34.37 -12.03
N LYS A 190 -1.17 34.46 -12.46
CA LYS A 190 -1.95 35.69 -12.41
C LYS A 190 -2.78 35.68 -11.13
N ASP A 191 -2.78 36.80 -10.42
CA ASP A 191 -3.72 37.01 -9.32
C ASP A 191 -5.15 37.04 -9.86
N ASN A 192 -6.11 36.72 -8.99
CA ASN A 192 -7.52 36.57 -9.38
C ASN A 192 -8.10 37.85 -9.98
N GLU A 193 -7.69 38.99 -9.45
CA GLU A 193 -8.03 40.33 -9.92
C GLU A 193 -7.47 40.63 -11.31
N ASP A 194 -6.37 39.99 -11.72
CA ASP A 194 -5.65 40.20 -12.98
C ASP A 194 -5.96 39.16 -14.05
N LEU A 195 -6.90 38.25 -13.78
CA LEU A 195 -7.40 37.33 -14.80
C LEU A 195 -8.09 38.08 -15.94
N SER A 196 -7.98 37.55 -17.15
CA SER A 196 -8.86 38.01 -18.23
C SER A 196 -10.30 37.57 -17.94
N TRP A 197 -11.27 38.27 -18.53
CA TRP A 197 -12.67 37.85 -18.38
C TRP A 197 -12.92 36.44 -18.93
N GLU A 198 -12.26 36.07 -20.04
CA GLU A 198 -12.33 34.71 -20.59
C GLU A 198 -11.74 33.68 -19.62
N ASP A 199 -10.59 33.96 -19.02
CA ASP A 199 -9.99 33.07 -18.03
C ASP A 199 -10.92 32.88 -16.83
N PHE A 200 -11.55 33.95 -16.35
CA PHE A 200 -12.54 33.89 -15.28
C PHE A 200 -13.75 33.02 -15.65
N THR A 201 -14.36 33.22 -16.82
CA THR A 201 -15.55 32.46 -17.24
C THR A 201 -15.26 30.97 -17.45
N ILE A 202 -14.01 30.61 -17.74
CA ILE A 202 -13.54 29.24 -17.84
C ILE A 202 -13.21 28.67 -16.45
N ALA A 203 -12.48 29.41 -15.63
CA ALA A 203 -11.96 28.94 -14.35
C ALA A 203 -13.05 28.76 -13.29
N ALA A 204 -14.03 29.67 -13.22
CA ALA A 204 -15.11 29.62 -12.24
C ALA A 204 -15.95 28.32 -12.28
N PRO A 205 -16.52 27.89 -13.42
CA PRO A 205 -17.28 26.63 -13.47
C PRO A 205 -16.41 25.40 -13.22
N ARG A 206 -15.14 25.41 -13.65
CA ARG A 206 -14.19 24.34 -13.32
C ARG A 206 -13.91 24.24 -11.82
N MET A 207 -13.79 25.37 -11.14
CA MET A 207 -13.63 25.39 -9.70
C MET A 207 -14.89 24.86 -8.97
N LEU A 208 -16.09 25.08 -9.50
CA LEU A 208 -17.32 24.45 -8.95
C LEU A 208 -17.27 22.93 -9.05
N LEU A 209 -16.84 22.38 -10.20
CA LEU A 209 -16.64 20.94 -10.36
C LEU A 209 -15.56 20.43 -9.39
N ALA A 210 -14.48 21.18 -9.20
CA ALA A 210 -13.45 20.84 -8.24
C ALA A 210 -13.96 20.83 -6.79
N PHE A 211 -14.86 21.75 -6.40
CA PHE A 211 -15.54 21.69 -5.10
C PHE A 211 -16.38 20.42 -4.93
N GLN A 212 -17.10 19.99 -5.97
CA GLN A 212 -17.86 18.73 -5.95
C GLN A 212 -16.95 17.53 -5.76
N HIS A 213 -15.84 17.47 -6.50
CA HIS A 213 -14.84 16.41 -6.35
C HIS A 213 -14.17 16.41 -4.97
N ALA A 214 -13.92 17.60 -4.40
CA ALA A 214 -13.42 17.77 -3.04
C ALA A 214 -14.50 17.61 -1.95
N LYS A 215 -15.72 17.19 -2.32
CA LYS A 215 -16.83 16.91 -1.40
C LYS A 215 -17.21 18.09 -0.50
N TRP A 216 -17.14 19.31 -1.03
CA TRP A 216 -17.64 20.48 -0.31
C TRP A 216 -19.14 20.35 -0.02
N PRO A 217 -19.64 20.90 1.09
CA PRO A 217 -21.08 20.95 1.36
C PRO A 217 -21.85 21.59 0.21
N GLU A 218 -22.97 20.98 -0.19
CA GLU A 218 -23.80 21.42 -1.32
C GLU A 218 -24.24 22.88 -1.17
N SER A 219 -24.55 23.32 0.05
CA SER A 219 -24.90 24.71 0.35
C SER A 219 -23.79 25.70 -0.01
N ARG A 220 -22.52 25.33 0.18
CA ARG A 220 -21.36 26.16 -0.21
C ARG A 220 -21.18 26.18 -1.72
N ILE A 221 -21.30 25.02 -2.37
CA ILE A 221 -21.21 24.92 -3.83
C ILE A 221 -22.29 25.79 -4.48
N LYS A 222 -23.53 25.70 -3.99
CA LYS A 222 -24.65 26.54 -4.44
C LYS A 222 -24.36 28.03 -4.24
N MET A 223 -23.87 28.44 -3.08
CA MET A 223 -23.51 29.83 -2.80
C MET A 223 -22.45 30.37 -3.78
N PHE A 224 -21.38 29.60 -4.05
CA PHE A 224 -20.35 30.00 -5.03
C PHE A 224 -20.90 30.03 -6.46
N SER A 225 -21.80 29.10 -6.80
CA SER A 225 -22.49 29.07 -8.09
C SER A 225 -23.36 30.31 -8.29
N GLU A 226 -24.15 30.70 -7.28
CA GLU A 226 -24.95 31.92 -7.29
C GLU A 226 -24.07 33.17 -7.39
N PHE A 227 -22.97 33.22 -6.62
CA PHE A 227 -22.03 34.33 -6.64
C PHE A 227 -21.44 34.58 -8.03
N TRP A 228 -20.81 33.56 -8.63
CA TRP A 228 -20.24 33.70 -9.97
C TRP A 228 -21.33 33.90 -11.03
N GLY A 229 -22.48 33.24 -10.90
CA GLY A 229 -23.62 33.47 -11.79
C GLY A 229 -24.15 34.90 -11.75
N ASN A 230 -24.15 35.54 -10.59
CA ASN A 230 -24.56 36.94 -10.43
C ASN A 230 -23.52 37.91 -10.98
N ILE A 231 -22.21 37.63 -10.80
CA ILE A 231 -21.14 38.40 -11.46
C ILE A 231 -21.25 38.31 -12.98
N LEU A 232 -21.46 37.12 -13.54
CA LEU A 232 -21.55 36.91 -14.99
C LEU A 232 -22.74 37.62 -15.64
N ARG A 233 -23.80 37.91 -14.87
CA ARG A 233 -25.03 38.59 -15.32
C ARG A 233 -25.11 40.04 -14.86
N HIS A 234 -24.11 40.55 -14.15
CA HIS A 234 -24.13 41.89 -13.60
C HIS A 234 -24.08 42.95 -14.72
N ARG A 235 -24.72 44.10 -14.53
CA ARG A 235 -24.78 45.19 -15.52
C ARG A 235 -23.40 45.68 -16.00
N PHE A 236 -22.38 45.65 -15.14
CA PHE A 236 -21.00 46.00 -15.50
C PHE A 236 -20.41 45.07 -16.57
N ARG A 237 -20.92 43.85 -16.71
CA ARG A 237 -20.51 42.97 -17.80
C ARG A 237 -21.03 43.46 -19.16
N LEU A 238 -22.14 44.18 -19.19
CA LEU A 238 -22.72 44.75 -20.41
C LEU A 238 -22.18 46.14 -20.72
N SER A 239 -21.33 46.70 -19.85
CA SER A 239 -20.71 48.00 -20.05
C SER A 239 -19.61 47.92 -21.12
N ASP A 240 -19.48 49.00 -21.89
CA ASP A 240 -18.36 49.17 -22.83
C ASP A 240 -17.08 49.63 -22.13
N ASP A 241 -17.16 50.03 -20.86
CA ASP A 241 -15.98 50.44 -20.08
C ASP A 241 -15.19 49.21 -19.58
N PRO A 242 -13.92 49.03 -19.98
CA PRO A 242 -13.11 47.93 -19.48
C PRO A 242 -12.87 47.98 -17.95
N LEU A 243 -12.97 49.16 -17.32
CA LEU A 243 -12.85 49.32 -15.88
C LEU A 243 -14.04 48.71 -15.12
N ASP A 244 -15.23 48.68 -15.71
CA ASP A 244 -16.39 48.04 -15.11
C ASP A 244 -16.21 46.51 -15.05
N ILE A 245 -15.66 45.92 -16.11
CA ILE A 245 -15.29 44.50 -16.14
C ILE A 245 -14.17 44.22 -15.14
N LYS A 246 -13.14 45.08 -15.08
CA LYS A 246 -12.05 44.97 -14.08
C LYS A 246 -12.60 45.06 -12.66
N THR A 247 -13.58 45.92 -12.41
CA THR A 247 -14.24 46.07 -11.12
C THR A 247 -14.89 44.76 -10.66
N LEU A 248 -15.57 44.05 -11.56
CA LEU A 248 -16.15 42.74 -11.24
C LEU A 248 -15.08 41.71 -10.85
N LEU A 249 -13.93 41.71 -11.53
CA LEU A 249 -12.83 40.78 -11.24
C LEU A 249 -12.14 41.10 -9.90
N VAL A 250 -11.92 42.39 -9.61
CA VAL A 250 -11.37 42.82 -8.31
C VAL A 250 -12.34 42.48 -7.18
N TYR A 251 -13.61 42.84 -7.33
CA TYR A 251 -14.64 42.55 -6.35
C TYR A 251 -14.73 41.04 -6.08
N GLN A 252 -14.72 40.20 -7.12
CA GLN A 252 -14.80 38.75 -6.91
C GLN A 252 -13.57 38.19 -6.19
N ALA A 253 -12.38 38.71 -6.51
CA ALA A 253 -11.14 38.29 -5.89
C ALA A 253 -11.12 38.63 -4.38
N GLU A 254 -11.46 39.87 -4.06
CA GLU A 254 -11.53 40.38 -2.68
C GLU A 254 -12.57 39.61 -1.86
N GLN A 255 -13.82 39.56 -2.31
CA GLN A 255 -14.90 38.89 -1.57
C GLN A 255 -14.58 37.43 -1.28
N ARG A 256 -13.95 36.73 -2.23
CA ARG A 256 -13.53 35.34 -2.00
C ARG A 256 -12.39 35.21 -0.99
N ARG A 257 -11.37 36.07 -1.06
CA ARG A 257 -10.27 36.06 -0.10
C ARG A 257 -10.81 36.35 1.30
N ASP A 258 -11.58 37.42 1.43
CA ASP A 258 -12.12 37.86 2.71
C ASP A 258 -13.08 36.84 3.31
N TRP A 259 -13.89 36.18 2.50
CA TRP A 259 -14.77 35.10 2.94
C TRP A 259 -13.99 33.92 3.56
N HIS A 260 -12.88 33.50 2.93
CA HIS A 260 -12.04 32.42 3.47
C HIS A 260 -11.26 32.85 4.73
N HIS A 261 -10.99 34.13 4.90
CA HIS A 261 -10.42 34.64 6.16
C HIS A 261 -11.48 34.73 7.27
N ALA A 262 -12.69 35.16 6.92
CA ALA A 262 -13.79 35.39 7.86
C ALA A 262 -14.46 34.10 8.34
N ILE A 263 -14.36 32.99 7.61
CA ILE A 263 -15.03 31.73 8.01
C ILE A 263 -14.53 31.20 9.37
N PHE A 264 -13.29 31.55 9.74
CA PHE A 264 -12.70 31.17 11.03
C PHE A 264 -12.98 32.20 12.14
N ALA A 265 -13.59 33.34 11.82
CA ALA A 265 -13.93 34.37 12.79
C ALA A 265 -15.21 34.01 13.57
N PRO A 266 -15.43 34.56 14.78
CA PRO A 266 -16.61 34.23 15.61
C PRO A 266 -17.97 34.49 14.93
N ASN A 267 -18.04 35.52 14.08
CA ASN A 267 -19.26 35.87 13.35
C ASN A 267 -19.45 35.06 12.05
N GLY A 268 -18.47 34.22 11.71
CA GLY A 268 -18.41 33.48 10.45
C GLY A 268 -18.30 34.35 9.21
N ALA A 269 -18.38 33.70 8.06
CA ALA A 269 -18.43 34.37 6.77
C ALA A 269 -19.88 34.65 6.32
N TRP A 270 -20.05 35.43 5.25
CA TRP A 270 -21.37 35.84 4.72
C TRP A 270 -21.79 35.02 3.49
N ASN A 271 -23.02 35.23 3.03
CA ASN A 271 -23.50 34.64 1.78
C ASN A 271 -22.89 35.38 0.58
N LEU A 272 -21.93 34.76 -0.11
CA LEU A 272 -21.32 35.32 -1.33
C LEU A 272 -22.32 35.45 -2.48
N GLY A 273 -23.40 34.66 -2.50
CA GLY A 273 -24.40 34.70 -3.57
C GLY A 273 -25.05 36.07 -3.74
N VAL A 274 -25.03 36.92 -2.72
CA VAL A 274 -25.58 38.28 -2.76
C VAL A 274 -24.46 39.28 -3.05
N ILE A 275 -24.57 40.00 -4.17
CA ILE A 275 -23.63 41.06 -4.53
C ILE A 275 -23.96 42.31 -3.71
N SER A 276 -22.98 42.82 -2.96
CA SER A 276 -23.09 44.08 -2.24
C SER A 276 -22.81 45.23 -3.19
N GLU A 277 -23.86 45.89 -3.69
CA GLU A 277 -23.74 47.04 -4.59
C GLU A 277 -22.93 48.19 -3.97
N ASP A 278 -23.03 48.39 -2.66
CA ASP A 278 -22.26 49.41 -1.92
C ASP A 278 -20.76 49.10 -1.93
N LEU A 279 -20.37 47.83 -1.72
CA LEU A 279 -18.97 47.43 -1.81
C LEU A 279 -18.49 47.45 -3.26
N LEU A 280 -19.30 46.96 -4.20
CA LEU A 280 -18.96 46.98 -5.62
C LEU A 280 -18.72 48.39 -6.15
N LYS A 281 -19.53 49.37 -5.71
CA LYS A 281 -19.31 50.79 -6.01
C LYS A 281 -17.99 51.30 -5.44
N LYS A 282 -17.66 50.96 -4.19
CA LYS A 282 -16.36 51.34 -3.60
C LYS A 282 -15.20 50.70 -4.36
N THR A 283 -15.32 49.44 -4.76
CA THR A 283 -14.33 48.76 -5.60
C THR A 283 -14.21 49.46 -6.96
N SER A 284 -15.31 49.88 -7.58
CA SER A 284 -15.31 50.67 -8.82
C SER A 284 -14.53 51.98 -8.68
N ASP A 285 -14.81 52.74 -7.61
CA ASP A 285 -14.09 53.98 -7.31
C ASP A 285 -12.58 53.75 -7.14
N LEU A 286 -12.18 52.65 -6.49
CA LEU A 286 -10.77 52.28 -6.31
C LEU A 286 -10.11 51.88 -7.62
N VAL A 287 -10.77 51.05 -8.44
CA VAL A 287 -10.27 50.64 -9.76
C VAL A 287 -10.08 51.85 -10.67
N TYR A 288 -11.06 52.77 -10.67
CA TYR A 288 -10.97 54.01 -11.43
C TYR A 288 -9.80 54.89 -10.97
N ARG A 289 -9.63 55.09 -9.66
CA ARG A 289 -8.51 55.88 -9.10
C ARG A 289 -7.17 55.28 -9.48
N ALA A 290 -7.01 53.96 -9.33
CA ALA A 290 -5.78 53.26 -9.69
C ALA A 290 -5.45 53.38 -11.18
N ALA A 291 -6.46 53.26 -12.05
CA ALA A 291 -6.29 53.44 -13.49
C ALA A 291 -5.82 54.87 -13.82
N ARG A 292 -6.41 55.88 -13.18
CA ARG A 292 -6.05 57.28 -13.38
C ARG A 292 -4.64 57.59 -12.90
N GLU A 293 -4.25 57.10 -11.73
CA GLU A 293 -2.89 57.25 -11.21
C GLU A 293 -1.84 56.63 -12.14
N ARG A 294 -2.15 55.49 -12.77
CA ARG A 294 -1.27 54.86 -13.75
C ARG A 294 -1.05 55.75 -14.98
N VAL A 295 -2.14 56.29 -15.54
CA VAL A 295 -2.07 57.20 -16.68
C VAL A 295 -1.28 58.47 -16.32
N ASP A 296 -1.55 59.07 -15.16
CA ASP A 296 -0.82 60.26 -14.70
C ASP A 296 0.68 59.97 -14.52
N LYS A 297 1.04 58.79 -14.03
CA LYS A 297 2.44 58.36 -13.88
C LYS A 297 3.13 58.18 -15.23
N GLU A 298 2.46 57.55 -16.20
CA GLU A 298 2.97 57.37 -17.56
C GLU A 298 3.19 58.73 -18.24
N LEU A 299 2.25 59.67 -18.10
CA LEU A 299 2.39 61.03 -18.62
C LEU A 299 3.55 61.79 -17.98
N ARG A 300 3.71 61.72 -16.64
CA ARG A 300 4.85 62.33 -15.95
C ARG A 300 6.20 61.75 -16.40
N ALA A 301 6.24 60.44 -16.66
CA ALA A 301 7.45 59.78 -17.17
C ALA A 301 7.79 60.26 -18.59
N GLN A 302 6.80 60.50 -19.45
CA GLN A 302 7.00 61.02 -20.81
C GLN A 302 7.44 62.48 -20.84
N VAL A 303 7.00 63.30 -19.87
CA VAL A 303 7.38 64.73 -19.78
C VAL A 303 8.75 64.92 -19.12
N SER A 304 9.29 63.89 -18.45
CA SER A 304 10.60 63.93 -17.77
C SER A 304 11.77 63.41 -18.63
N VAL A 305 11.52 63.13 -19.92
CA VAL A 305 12.52 62.75 -20.95
C VAL A 305 12.67 63.89 -21.94
#